data_AF-A0A8H6Z5Q2-F1
#
_entry.id   AF-A0A8H6Z5Q2-F1
#
_cell.length_a   1.000
_cell.length_b   1.000
_cell.length_c   1.000
_cell.angle_alpha   90.00
_cell.angle_beta   90.00
_cell.angle_gamma   90.00
#
_symmetry.space_group_name_H-M   'P 1'
#
loop_
_entity.id
_entity.type
_entity.pdbx_description
1 polymer ?
#
loop_
_entity_poly.entity_id
_entity_poly.type
_entity_poly.pdbx_seq_one_letter_code
_entity_poly.pdbx_strand_id
1 'polypeptide(L)'
;MRLKYNPATDIPDLTGKVILVTGGTAGIGKEAILVFAKHNPQRLYFSGRNAEQAAQIIAEIKSTSPSVDVVFLECDLTSLPSVEKAAKLVVSQTDRLDILICNAGVMNVPPALTKEGYEVHFGINHVSHALFIKLLLPTLLRTAEVPGSDVRIVSLTSRGFTMHPSGGIVFSDLRTTQGSGLVKTFRYGQSKLANILYASELARRYPPDHLCLHSPRRRSNKPAQYTDRLRPSIIVDERGIVSAHSRTGRLQFVVGCYSRQNEDREWRVLRACWNPPEAMRANRGTRSWRNSCGNGPRKSWSAIIFEHF
;
A
#
# COMPACT_ATOMS: atom_id res chain seq x y z
N MET A 1 -12.86 -22.57 8.59
CA MET A 1 -13.00 -22.85 7.15
C MET A 1 -12.01 -21.96 6.39
N ARG A 2 -11.05 -22.53 5.66
CA ARG A 2 -10.18 -21.74 4.75
C ARG A 2 -11.03 -21.35 3.54
N LEU A 3 -11.40 -20.08 3.41
CA LEU A 3 -11.94 -19.57 2.15
C LEU A 3 -10.83 -19.70 1.09
N LYS A 4 -10.94 -20.67 0.18
CA LYS A 4 -10.05 -20.79 -0.98
C LYS A 4 -10.17 -19.51 -1.81
N TYR A 5 -9.04 -18.96 -2.25
CA TYR A 5 -9.01 -17.86 -3.20
C TYR A 5 -8.45 -18.40 -4.50
N ASN A 6 -9.10 -18.12 -5.62
CA ASN A 6 -8.63 -18.49 -6.94
C ASN A 6 -8.43 -17.21 -7.77
N PRO A 7 -7.19 -16.80 -8.07
CA PRO A 7 -6.94 -15.56 -8.81
C PRO A 7 -7.64 -15.53 -10.17
N ALA A 8 -7.83 -16.68 -10.82
CA ALA A 8 -8.49 -16.74 -12.13
C ALA A 8 -10.00 -16.44 -12.09
N THR A 9 -10.66 -16.61 -10.94
CA THR A 9 -12.12 -16.46 -10.82
C THR A 9 -12.55 -15.39 -9.82
N ASP A 10 -11.72 -15.09 -8.83
CA ASP A 10 -12.06 -14.20 -7.72
C ASP A 10 -11.63 -12.75 -7.97
N ILE A 11 -10.74 -12.52 -8.94
CA ILE A 11 -10.51 -11.19 -9.53
C ILE A 11 -11.54 -11.07 -10.67
N PRO A 12 -12.43 -10.07 -10.65
CA PRO A 12 -13.40 -9.91 -11.70
C PRO A 12 -12.77 -9.19 -12.88
N ASP A 13 -13.62 -8.95 -13.86
CA ASP A 13 -13.26 -8.21 -15.04
C ASP A 13 -12.79 -6.78 -14.71
N LEU A 14 -11.64 -6.42 -15.27
CA LEU A 14 -10.99 -5.12 -15.14
C LEU A 14 -11.11 -4.32 -16.45
N THR A 15 -12.07 -4.67 -17.33
CA THR A 15 -12.33 -3.93 -18.57
C THR A 15 -12.44 -2.42 -18.31
N GLY A 16 -11.70 -1.64 -19.10
CA GLY A 16 -11.67 -0.18 -18.98
C GLY A 16 -10.82 0.35 -17.83
N LYS A 17 -10.21 -0.51 -17.00
CA LYS A 17 -9.38 -0.07 -15.87
C LYS A 17 -7.95 0.22 -16.29
N VAL A 18 -7.39 1.27 -15.70
CA VAL A 18 -5.97 1.60 -15.78
C VAL A 18 -5.30 1.28 -14.44
N ILE A 19 -4.23 0.48 -14.49
CA ILE A 19 -3.56 -0.07 -13.31
C ILE A 19 -2.08 0.30 -13.35
N LEU A 20 -1.50 0.64 -12.21
CA LEU A 20 -0.06 0.84 -12.03
C LEU A 20 0.47 0.00 -10.86
N VAL A 21 1.47 -0.84 -11.12
CA VAL A 21 2.18 -1.63 -10.09
C VAL A 21 3.64 -1.19 -9.99
N THR A 22 4.07 -0.74 -8.81
CA THR A 22 5.50 -0.47 -8.60
C THR A 22 6.30 -1.75 -8.34
N GLY A 23 7.51 -1.86 -8.89
CA GLY A 23 8.37 -3.03 -8.69
C GLY A 23 7.86 -4.28 -9.40
N GLY A 24 7.44 -4.12 -10.65
CA GLY A 24 6.81 -5.14 -11.48
C GLY A 24 7.75 -6.11 -12.19
N THR A 25 9.06 -5.91 -12.13
CA THR A 25 10.02 -6.74 -12.88
C THR A 25 10.35 -8.07 -12.19
N ALA A 26 9.98 -8.25 -10.91
CA ALA A 26 10.29 -9.47 -10.16
C ALA A 26 9.30 -9.72 -9.01
N GLY A 27 9.32 -10.95 -8.48
CA GLY A 27 8.58 -11.37 -7.29
C GLY A 27 7.09 -11.06 -7.36
N ILE A 28 6.51 -10.64 -6.23
CA ILE A 28 5.07 -10.36 -6.08
C ILE A 28 4.55 -9.38 -7.12
N GLY A 29 5.35 -8.36 -7.48
CA GLY A 29 4.94 -7.37 -8.48
C GLY A 29 4.78 -7.99 -9.87
N LYS A 30 5.73 -8.83 -10.29
CA LYS A 30 5.66 -9.56 -11.57
C LYS A 30 4.42 -10.45 -11.63
N GLU A 31 4.21 -11.27 -10.60
CA GLU A 31 3.05 -12.18 -10.55
C GLU A 31 1.72 -11.43 -10.56
N ALA A 32 1.65 -10.30 -9.85
CA ALA A 32 0.46 -9.46 -9.86
C ALA A 32 0.13 -8.94 -11.27
N ILE A 33 1.13 -8.48 -12.02
CA ILE A 33 0.96 -7.95 -13.39
C ILE A 33 0.51 -9.06 -14.34
N LEU A 34 1.18 -10.23 -14.30
CA LEU A 34 0.82 -11.37 -15.13
C LEU A 34 -0.60 -11.87 -14.88
N VAL A 35 -1.06 -11.81 -13.62
CA VAL A 35 -2.45 -12.14 -13.30
C VAL A 35 -3.39 -11.04 -13.74
N PHE A 36 -3.15 -9.77 -13.40
CA PHE A 36 -4.06 -8.70 -13.79
C PHE A 36 -4.28 -8.62 -15.30
N ALA A 37 -3.25 -8.88 -16.11
CA ALA A 37 -3.37 -8.92 -17.56
C ALA A 37 -4.47 -9.88 -18.05
N LYS A 38 -4.70 -11.00 -17.35
CA LYS A 38 -5.72 -12.00 -17.71
C LYS A 38 -7.16 -11.55 -17.43
N HIS A 39 -7.34 -10.40 -16.77
CA HIS A 39 -8.64 -9.85 -16.41
C HIS A 39 -9.00 -8.61 -17.24
N ASN A 40 -8.50 -8.51 -18.47
CA ASN A 40 -8.84 -7.48 -19.46
C ASN A 40 -8.67 -6.01 -19.03
N PRO A 41 -7.66 -5.62 -18.24
CA PRO A 41 -7.41 -4.19 -17.99
C PRO A 41 -7.17 -3.47 -19.31
N GLN A 42 -7.70 -2.26 -19.44
CA GLN A 42 -7.44 -1.44 -20.63
C GLN A 42 -5.95 -1.13 -20.75
N ARG A 43 -5.32 -0.75 -19.63
CA ARG A 43 -3.90 -0.44 -19.57
C ARG A 43 -3.27 -0.89 -18.26
N LEU A 44 -2.09 -1.48 -18.36
CA LEU A 44 -1.29 -1.96 -17.24
C LEU A 44 0.10 -1.35 -17.29
N TYR A 45 0.32 -0.37 -16.41
CA TYR A 45 1.64 0.16 -16.14
C TYR A 45 2.35 -0.69 -15.09
N PHE A 46 3.66 -0.85 -15.28
CA PHE A 46 4.50 -1.36 -14.21
C PHE A 46 5.87 -0.71 -14.18
N SER A 47 6.42 -0.51 -12.98
CA SER A 47 7.71 0.14 -12.82
C SER A 47 8.82 -0.80 -12.37
N GLY A 48 10.06 -0.48 -12.74
CA GLY A 48 11.24 -1.24 -12.32
C GLY A 48 12.51 -0.66 -12.93
N ARG A 49 13.64 -1.33 -12.67
CA ARG A 49 14.97 -0.88 -13.12
C ARG A 49 15.53 -1.69 -14.28
N ASN A 50 15.03 -2.90 -14.51
CA ASN A 50 15.58 -3.84 -15.47
C ASN A 50 14.68 -3.88 -16.71
N ALA A 51 15.10 -3.20 -17.77
CA ALA A 51 14.34 -3.08 -19.02
C ALA A 51 14.26 -4.41 -19.77
N GLU A 52 15.27 -5.27 -19.65
CA GLU A 52 15.33 -6.58 -20.30
C GLU A 52 14.27 -7.53 -19.72
N GLN A 53 14.16 -7.61 -18.39
CA GLN A 53 13.11 -8.34 -17.69
C GLN A 53 11.73 -7.76 -17.98
N ALA A 54 11.61 -6.44 -18.07
CA ALA A 54 10.37 -5.80 -18.46
C ALA A 54 9.93 -6.20 -19.87
N ALA A 55 10.86 -6.24 -20.84
CA ALA A 55 10.58 -6.67 -22.21
C ALA A 55 10.09 -8.13 -22.26
N GLN A 56 10.69 -9.02 -21.46
CA GLN A 56 10.23 -10.41 -21.34
C GLN A 56 8.80 -10.51 -20.79
N ILE A 57 8.49 -9.77 -19.73
CA ILE A 57 7.14 -9.73 -19.14
C ILE A 57 6.12 -9.17 -20.14
N ILE A 58 6.47 -8.12 -20.88
CA ILE A 58 5.60 -7.55 -21.92
C ILE A 58 5.33 -8.59 -23.02
N ALA A 59 6.35 -9.33 -23.46
CA ALA A 59 6.17 -10.38 -24.47
C ALA A 59 5.25 -11.51 -23.98
N GLU A 60 5.39 -11.93 -22.72
CA GLU A 60 4.54 -12.92 -22.07
C GLU A 60 3.08 -12.45 -21.94
N ILE A 61 2.86 -11.19 -21.59
CA ILE A 61 1.50 -10.63 -21.52
C ILE A 61 0.91 -10.52 -22.91
N LYS A 62 1.66 -10.05 -23.91
CA LYS A 62 1.17 -9.93 -25.28
C LYS A 62 0.80 -11.28 -25.90
N SER A 63 1.47 -12.38 -25.51
CA SER A 63 1.12 -13.72 -26.01
C SER A 63 -0.14 -14.29 -25.36
N THR A 64 -0.44 -13.92 -24.11
CA THR A 64 -1.58 -14.46 -23.35
C THR A 64 -2.80 -13.54 -23.33
N SER A 65 -2.59 -12.23 -23.44
CA SER A 65 -3.59 -11.16 -23.30
C SER A 65 -3.29 -10.03 -24.31
N PRO A 66 -3.39 -10.29 -25.63
CA PRO A 66 -2.91 -9.39 -26.69
C PRO A 66 -3.62 -8.03 -26.75
N SER A 67 -4.83 -7.92 -26.16
CA SER A 67 -5.61 -6.68 -26.10
C SER A 67 -5.16 -5.72 -25.01
N VAL A 68 -4.37 -6.17 -24.03
CA VAL A 68 -3.94 -5.34 -22.90
C VAL A 68 -2.81 -4.42 -23.33
N ASP A 69 -3.00 -3.11 -23.16
CA ASP A 69 -1.93 -2.13 -23.34
C ASP A 69 -0.98 -2.16 -22.14
N VAL A 70 0.18 -2.77 -22.30
CA VAL A 70 1.18 -2.90 -21.22
C VAL A 70 2.33 -1.93 -21.43
N VAL A 71 2.60 -1.09 -20.42
CA VAL A 71 3.63 -0.04 -20.48
C VAL A 71 4.62 -0.19 -19.33
N PHE A 72 5.90 -0.34 -19.67
CA PHE A 72 6.97 -0.31 -18.69
C PHE A 72 7.40 1.12 -18.36
N LEU A 73 7.57 1.40 -17.07
CA LEU A 73 8.08 2.65 -16.54
C LEU A 73 9.44 2.41 -15.90
N GLU A 74 10.51 2.80 -16.59
CA GLU A 74 11.84 2.77 -15.99
C GLU A 74 11.89 3.73 -14.79
N CYS A 75 12.06 3.17 -13.59
CA CYS A 75 11.96 3.92 -12.35
C CYS A 75 12.88 3.32 -11.29
N ASP A 76 13.81 4.15 -10.80
CA ASP A 76 14.65 3.87 -9.66
C ASP A 76 14.08 4.56 -8.41
N LEU A 77 13.50 3.79 -7.51
CA LEU A 77 12.90 4.29 -6.27
C LEU A 77 13.93 4.81 -5.24
N THR A 78 15.23 4.70 -5.51
CA THR A 78 16.28 5.39 -4.73
C THR A 78 16.51 6.84 -5.17
N SER A 79 15.76 7.32 -6.16
CA SER A 79 15.91 8.63 -6.79
C SER A 79 14.56 9.29 -6.96
N LEU A 80 14.27 10.33 -6.17
CA LEU A 80 13.01 11.08 -6.29
C LEU A 80 12.81 11.72 -7.68
N PRO A 81 13.85 12.24 -8.38
CA PRO A 81 13.70 12.67 -9.76
C PRO A 81 13.29 11.56 -10.73
N SER A 82 13.68 10.30 -10.47
CA SER A 82 13.26 9.15 -11.29
C SER A 82 11.78 8.84 -11.06
N VAL A 83 11.32 8.90 -9.81
CA VAL A 83 9.89 8.80 -9.44
C VAL A 83 9.07 9.89 -10.14
N GLU A 84 9.53 11.14 -10.10
CA GLU A 84 8.87 12.24 -10.78
C GLU A 84 8.75 12.03 -12.29
N LYS A 85 9.84 11.58 -12.93
CA LYS A 85 9.85 11.28 -14.37
C LYS A 85 8.84 10.19 -14.71
N ALA A 86 8.81 9.10 -13.94
CA ALA A 86 7.86 8.01 -14.14
C ALA A 86 6.40 8.45 -13.94
N ALA A 87 6.11 9.21 -12.88
CA ALA A 87 4.77 9.74 -12.64
C ALA A 87 4.33 10.73 -13.74
N LYS A 88 5.24 11.62 -14.19
CA LYS A 88 5.00 12.54 -15.32
C LYS A 88 4.65 11.80 -16.60
N LEU A 89 5.34 10.68 -16.87
CA LEU A 89 5.04 9.85 -18.04
C LEU A 89 3.62 9.27 -17.96
N VAL A 90 3.21 8.73 -16.80
CA VAL A 90 1.84 8.22 -16.60
C VAL A 90 0.81 9.31 -16.88
N VAL A 91 0.93 10.48 -16.25
CA VAL A 91 -0.06 11.56 -16.42
C VAL A 91 -0.05 12.17 -17.83
N SER A 92 1.04 12.05 -18.58
CA SER A 92 1.11 12.47 -19.99
C SER A 92 0.43 11.49 -20.95
N GLN A 93 0.27 10.23 -20.55
CA GLN A 93 -0.26 9.16 -21.39
C GLN A 93 -1.70 8.78 -21.07
N THR A 94 -2.19 9.15 -19.88
CA THR A 94 -3.56 8.89 -19.46
C THR A 94 -4.05 9.91 -18.45
N ASP A 95 -5.32 10.27 -18.56
CA ASP A 95 -6.08 11.06 -17.62
C ASP A 95 -6.80 10.21 -16.55
N ARG A 96 -6.66 8.87 -16.64
CA ARG A 96 -7.32 7.88 -15.79
C ARG A 96 -6.32 6.99 -15.07
N LEU A 97 -6.56 6.73 -13.78
CA LEU A 97 -5.87 5.71 -13.01
C LEU A 97 -6.84 5.13 -11.99
N ASP A 98 -7.18 3.85 -12.12
CA ASP A 98 -8.11 3.17 -11.23
C ASP A 98 -7.37 2.49 -10.08
N ILE A 99 -6.21 1.87 -10.33
CA ILE A 99 -5.54 1.08 -9.28
C ILE A 99 -4.06 1.44 -9.24
N LEU A 100 -3.60 1.96 -8.10
CA LEU A 100 -2.19 2.17 -7.79
C LEU A 100 -1.73 1.17 -6.73
N ILE A 101 -0.80 0.29 -7.06
CA ILE A 101 -0.22 -0.68 -6.14
C ILE A 101 1.23 -0.30 -5.87
N CYS A 102 1.46 0.28 -4.69
CA CYS A 102 2.77 0.56 -4.13
C CYS A 102 3.37 -0.74 -3.54
N ASN A 103 3.80 -1.63 -4.43
CA ASN A 103 4.33 -2.96 -4.11
C ASN A 103 5.84 -2.97 -3.84
N ALA A 104 6.60 -2.17 -4.59
CA ALA A 104 8.05 -2.21 -4.54
C ALA A 104 8.60 -2.06 -3.11
N GLY A 105 9.57 -2.89 -2.76
CA GLY A 105 10.24 -2.71 -1.49
C GLY A 105 11.44 -3.60 -1.32
N VAL A 106 12.36 -3.15 -0.47
CA VAL A 106 13.56 -3.87 -0.09
C VAL A 106 13.50 -4.24 1.38
N MET A 107 14.18 -5.32 1.71
CA MET A 107 14.35 -5.81 3.08
C MET A 107 15.76 -6.39 3.22
N ASN A 108 16.41 -6.06 4.33
CA ASN A 108 17.74 -6.59 4.67
C ASN A 108 18.82 -6.27 3.62
N VAL A 109 18.74 -5.09 3.00
CA VAL A 109 19.80 -4.60 2.11
C VAL A 109 20.93 -3.95 2.91
N PRO A 110 22.16 -3.90 2.37
CA PRO A 110 23.29 -3.25 3.03
C PRO A 110 23.01 -1.78 3.42
N PRO A 111 23.72 -1.26 4.46
CA PRO A 111 23.73 0.15 4.82
C PRO A 111 23.91 1.07 3.63
N ALA A 112 22.92 1.92 3.38
CA ALA A 112 22.94 2.87 2.29
C ALA A 112 21.95 4.01 2.53
N LEU A 113 22.18 5.12 1.83
CA LEU A 113 21.23 6.20 1.68
C LEU A 113 20.73 6.24 0.23
N THR A 114 19.51 6.73 0.04
CA THR A 114 19.04 7.15 -1.29
C THR A 114 19.82 8.40 -1.74
N LYS A 115 19.64 8.79 -3.01
CA LYS A 115 20.32 9.99 -3.55
C LYS A 115 19.97 11.26 -2.78
N GLU A 116 18.77 11.30 -2.21
CA GLU A 116 18.26 12.43 -1.40
C GLU A 116 18.59 12.30 0.10
N GLY A 117 19.39 11.30 0.48
CA GLY A 117 19.89 11.13 1.84
C GLY A 117 18.92 10.44 2.80
N TYR A 118 17.93 9.69 2.32
CA TYR A 118 17.07 8.87 3.18
C TYR A 118 17.66 7.49 3.40
N GLU A 119 17.49 6.92 4.59
CA GLU A 119 17.83 5.52 4.86
C GLU A 119 17.16 4.62 3.82
N VAL A 120 17.93 3.69 3.24
CA VAL A 120 17.54 2.97 2.02
C VAL A 120 16.20 2.22 2.11
N HIS A 121 15.87 1.57 3.23
CA HIS A 121 14.58 0.89 3.37
C HIS A 121 13.45 1.91 3.43
N PHE A 122 13.62 2.96 4.22
CA PHE A 122 12.61 4.00 4.37
C PHE A 122 12.40 4.81 3.08
N GLY A 123 13.49 5.20 2.43
CA GLY A 123 13.48 5.92 1.16
C GLY A 123 12.78 5.15 0.06
N ILE A 124 13.14 3.88 -0.14
CA ILE A 124 12.51 3.04 -1.18
C ILE A 124 11.08 2.66 -0.78
N ASN A 125 10.86 2.07 0.40
CA ASN A 125 9.58 1.44 0.73
C ASN A 125 8.46 2.46 1.01
N HIS A 126 8.83 3.67 1.46
CA HIS A 126 7.89 4.69 1.91
C HIS A 126 8.02 6.02 1.16
N VAL A 127 9.17 6.72 1.24
CA VAL A 127 9.30 8.10 0.71
C VAL A 127 9.04 8.15 -0.79
N SER A 128 9.63 7.22 -1.55
CA SER A 128 9.42 7.14 -3.00
C SER A 128 7.94 6.92 -3.35
N HIS A 129 7.23 6.09 -2.59
CA HIS A 129 5.81 5.80 -2.78
C HIS A 129 4.91 6.96 -2.34
N ALA A 130 5.25 7.65 -1.25
CA ALA A 130 4.54 8.86 -0.83
C ALA A 130 4.59 9.91 -1.93
N LEU A 131 5.76 10.13 -2.53
CA LEU A 131 5.91 11.02 -3.69
C LEU A 131 5.12 10.52 -4.90
N PHE A 132 5.20 9.23 -5.22
CA PHE A 132 4.45 8.62 -6.33
C PHE A 132 2.94 8.84 -6.17
N ILE A 133 2.41 8.56 -4.98
CA ILE A 133 1.00 8.80 -4.63
C ILE A 133 0.68 10.28 -4.79
N LYS A 134 1.46 11.17 -4.19
CA LYS A 134 1.23 12.63 -4.24
C LYS A 134 1.13 13.17 -5.67
N LEU A 135 2.02 12.71 -6.56
CA LEU A 135 2.06 13.15 -7.96
C LEU A 135 0.89 12.59 -8.78
N LEU A 136 0.44 11.37 -8.49
CA LEU A 136 -0.68 10.73 -9.18
C LEU A 136 -2.05 11.00 -8.55
N LEU A 137 -2.08 11.56 -7.34
CA LEU A 137 -3.29 11.79 -6.57
C LEU A 137 -4.33 12.62 -7.34
N PRO A 138 -3.97 13.70 -8.07
CA PRO A 138 -4.96 14.43 -8.88
C PRO A 138 -5.64 13.53 -9.94
N THR A 139 -4.90 12.66 -10.61
CA THR A 139 -5.45 11.72 -11.61
C THR A 139 -6.34 10.66 -10.96
N LEU A 140 -5.93 10.12 -9.81
CA LEU A 140 -6.73 9.16 -9.03
C LEU A 140 -8.05 9.79 -8.56
N LEU A 141 -8.01 11.04 -8.09
CA LEU A 141 -9.20 11.78 -7.66
C LEU A 141 -10.15 12.07 -8.82
N ARG A 142 -9.65 12.57 -9.97
CA ARG A 142 -10.46 12.75 -11.19
C ARG A 142 -11.09 11.45 -11.66
N THR A 143 -10.34 10.35 -11.59
CA THR A 143 -10.89 9.02 -11.94
C THR A 143 -12.01 8.63 -11.00
N ALA A 144 -11.90 8.94 -9.70
CA ALA A 144 -12.92 8.64 -8.71
C ALA A 144 -14.20 9.47 -8.87
N GLU A 145 -14.15 10.60 -9.59
CA GLU A 145 -15.33 11.41 -9.93
C GLU A 145 -16.16 10.78 -11.06
N VAL A 146 -15.58 9.91 -11.89
CA VAL A 146 -16.29 9.24 -12.99
C VAL A 146 -17.27 8.20 -12.42
N PRO A 147 -18.58 8.28 -12.73
CA PRO A 147 -19.58 7.35 -12.21
C PRO A 147 -19.23 5.87 -12.44
N GLY A 148 -19.40 5.05 -11.41
CA GLY A 148 -19.10 3.61 -11.46
C GLY A 148 -17.60 3.28 -11.44
N SER A 149 -16.71 4.26 -11.25
CA SER A 149 -15.29 4.00 -11.03
C SER A 149 -15.05 3.45 -9.63
N ASP A 150 -14.07 2.56 -9.49
CA ASP A 150 -13.62 2.04 -8.20
C ASP A 150 -12.11 2.26 -8.13
N VAL A 151 -11.71 3.35 -7.48
CA VAL A 151 -10.30 3.76 -7.44
C VAL A 151 -9.65 3.24 -6.17
N ARG A 152 -8.45 2.67 -6.25
CA ARG A 152 -7.76 2.05 -5.12
C ARG A 152 -6.28 2.44 -5.09
N ILE A 153 -5.81 2.86 -3.93
CA ILE A 153 -4.37 2.97 -3.61
C ILE A 153 -4.03 1.87 -2.61
N VAL A 154 -3.15 0.97 -3.01
CA VAL A 154 -2.75 -0.20 -2.23
C VAL A 154 -1.29 -0.05 -1.83
N SER A 155 -1.01 0.07 -0.53
CA SER A 155 0.35 0.13 -0.01
C SER A 155 0.74 -1.19 0.64
N LEU A 156 1.79 -1.84 0.14
CA LEU A 156 2.26 -3.09 0.72
C LEU A 156 3.05 -2.84 2.01
N THR A 157 2.57 -3.47 3.07
CA THR A 157 3.22 -3.59 4.38
C THR A 157 3.74 -5.01 4.61
N SER A 158 4.23 -5.29 5.82
CA SER A 158 4.66 -6.62 6.27
C SER A 158 4.47 -6.72 7.76
N ARG A 159 4.33 -7.94 8.31
CA ARG A 159 4.35 -8.17 9.78
C ARG A 159 5.58 -7.57 10.44
N GLY A 160 6.65 -7.35 9.67
CA GLY A 160 7.82 -6.62 10.11
C GLY A 160 7.55 -5.20 10.60
N PHE A 161 6.40 -4.58 10.30
CA PHE A 161 6.02 -3.30 10.91
C PHE A 161 6.07 -3.38 12.44
N THR A 162 5.74 -4.53 13.04
CA THR A 162 5.77 -4.75 14.50
C THR A 162 7.16 -4.62 15.12
N MET A 163 8.21 -4.58 14.29
CA MET A 163 9.60 -4.41 14.71
C MET A 163 10.00 -2.93 14.77
N HIS A 164 9.07 -1.98 14.58
CA HIS A 164 9.36 -0.56 14.77
C HIS A 164 9.74 -0.26 16.25
N PRO A 165 10.56 0.76 16.54
CA PRO A 165 10.84 1.20 17.91
C PRO A 165 9.56 1.49 18.71
N SER A 166 9.54 1.28 20.02
CA SER A 166 8.33 1.44 20.86
C SER A 166 7.68 2.83 20.76
N GLY A 167 8.47 3.87 20.47
CA GLY A 167 8.02 5.24 20.23
C GLY A 167 7.43 5.52 18.84
N GLY A 168 7.38 4.52 17.94
CA GLY A 168 6.91 4.69 16.56
C GLY A 168 8.05 4.96 15.57
N ILE A 169 7.92 6.02 14.77
CA ILE A 169 8.93 6.42 13.79
C ILE A 169 9.92 7.40 14.44
N VAL A 170 11.21 7.07 14.38
CA VAL A 170 12.31 7.92 14.82
C VAL A 170 12.80 8.69 13.60
N PHE A 171 12.33 9.92 13.41
CA PHE A 171 12.62 10.72 12.21
C PHE A 171 14.08 11.13 12.06
N SER A 172 14.78 11.42 13.17
CA SER A 172 16.21 11.76 13.18
C SER A 172 17.07 10.67 12.56
N ASP A 173 16.64 9.44 12.74
CA ASP A 173 17.29 8.23 12.29
C ASP A 173 17.18 8.08 10.76
N LEU A 174 16.12 8.62 10.13
CA LEU A 174 15.80 8.37 8.72
C LEU A 174 16.76 9.06 7.73
N ARG A 175 17.66 9.91 8.22
CA ARG A 175 18.72 10.58 7.43
C ARG A 175 20.11 9.99 7.68
N THR A 176 20.20 8.89 8.44
CA THR A 176 21.46 8.19 8.71
C THR A 176 21.45 6.80 8.08
N THR A 177 22.63 6.26 7.80
CA THR A 177 22.75 4.84 7.44
C THR A 177 22.35 3.97 8.62
N GLN A 178 21.83 2.78 8.32
CA GLN A 178 21.52 1.79 9.36
C GLN A 178 22.80 1.15 9.92
N GLY A 179 22.85 0.98 11.24
CA GLY A 179 23.89 0.20 11.91
C GLY A 179 23.82 -1.30 11.57
N SER A 180 24.67 -2.11 12.20
CA SER A 180 24.63 -3.57 12.10
C SER A 180 23.56 -4.18 13.02
N GLY A 181 23.26 -5.47 12.80
CA GLY A 181 22.37 -6.25 13.69
C GLY A 181 20.90 -5.80 13.69
N LEU A 182 20.27 -5.83 14.86
CA LEU A 182 18.83 -5.57 15.08
C LEU A 182 18.37 -4.19 14.59
N VAL A 183 19.28 -3.22 14.48
CA VAL A 183 18.97 -1.87 13.98
C VAL A 183 18.46 -1.90 12.54
N LYS A 184 18.98 -2.81 11.70
CA LYS A 184 18.50 -2.99 10.31
C LYS A 184 17.02 -3.40 10.27
N THR A 185 16.65 -4.30 11.18
CA THR A 185 15.29 -4.82 11.35
C THR A 185 14.33 -3.72 11.77
N PHE A 186 14.78 -2.81 12.64
CA PHE A 186 13.98 -1.66 13.08
C PHE A 186 13.73 -0.65 11.96
N ARG A 187 14.71 -0.39 11.08
CA ARG A 187 14.53 0.53 9.95
C ARG A 187 13.51 0.02 8.94
N TYR A 188 13.60 -1.27 8.61
CA TYR A 188 12.57 -1.91 7.81
C TYR A 188 11.18 -1.83 8.47
N GLY A 189 11.09 -2.12 9.77
CA GLY A 189 9.84 -2.02 10.53
C GLY A 189 9.22 -0.62 10.49
N GLN A 190 10.04 0.42 10.66
CA GLN A 190 9.61 1.82 10.53
C GLN A 190 9.06 2.13 9.13
N SER A 191 9.72 1.65 8.07
CA SER A 191 9.24 1.86 6.70
C SER A 191 7.86 1.21 6.45
N LYS A 192 7.62 0.04 7.05
CA LYS A 192 6.35 -0.69 6.91
C LYS A 192 5.26 -0.14 7.82
N LEU A 193 5.61 0.42 8.97
CA LEU A 193 4.71 1.23 9.80
C LEU A 193 4.29 2.51 9.06
N ALA A 194 5.24 3.21 8.43
CA ALA A 194 4.98 4.43 7.69
C ALA A 194 3.95 4.22 6.57
N ASN A 195 4.03 3.11 5.84
CA ASN A 195 3.02 2.74 4.83
C ASN A 195 1.60 2.62 5.43
N ILE A 196 1.46 2.05 6.63
CA ILE A 196 0.17 1.94 7.31
C ILE A 196 -0.33 3.33 7.72
N LEU A 197 0.54 4.13 8.36
CA LEU A 197 0.18 5.46 8.86
C LEU A 197 -0.19 6.42 7.72
N TYR A 198 0.54 6.36 6.61
CA TYR A 198 0.30 7.21 5.44
C TYR A 198 -1.01 6.85 4.74
N ALA A 199 -1.29 5.55 4.52
CA ALA A 199 -2.57 5.10 4.00
C ALA A 199 -3.74 5.50 4.92
N SER A 200 -3.56 5.40 6.24
CA SER A 200 -4.56 5.85 7.21
C SER A 200 -4.81 7.36 7.15
N GLU A 201 -3.77 8.17 6.94
CA GLU A 201 -3.91 9.62 6.84
C GLU A 201 -4.54 10.03 5.51
N LEU A 202 -4.13 9.40 4.42
CA LEU A 202 -4.73 9.58 3.11
C LEU A 202 -6.23 9.31 3.16
N ALA A 203 -6.64 8.19 3.78
CA ALA A 203 -8.04 7.83 3.96
C ALA A 203 -8.82 8.86 4.82
N ARG A 204 -8.15 9.50 5.78
CA ARG A 204 -8.72 10.56 6.61
C ARG A 204 -8.91 11.87 5.83
N ARG A 205 -7.96 12.20 4.93
CA ARG A 205 -7.94 13.43 4.13
C ARG A 205 -8.80 13.35 2.88
N TYR A 206 -8.88 12.17 2.27
CA TYR A 206 -9.62 11.90 1.03
C TYR A 206 -10.67 10.81 1.28
N PRO A 207 -11.71 11.11 2.09
CA PRO A 207 -12.68 10.11 2.46
C PRO A 207 -13.54 9.72 1.23
N PRO A 208 -13.80 8.41 1.00
CA PRO A 208 -14.68 7.91 -0.05
C PRO A 208 -16.17 8.10 0.27
N ASP A 209 -16.52 9.25 0.88
CA ASP A 209 -17.82 9.70 1.45
C ASP A 209 -18.00 9.61 2.99
N HIS A 210 -16.91 9.76 3.76
CA HIS A 210 -16.71 9.55 5.22
C HIS A 210 -16.42 8.09 5.60
N LEU A 211 -15.15 7.72 5.50
CA LEU A 211 -14.46 6.46 5.82
C LEU A 211 -15.10 5.52 6.88
N CYS A 212 -15.23 4.22 6.56
CA CYS A 212 -15.49 3.14 7.53
C CYS A 212 -14.19 2.39 7.87
N LEU A 213 -13.71 2.55 9.11
CA LEU A 213 -12.72 1.69 9.74
C LEU A 213 -13.44 0.58 10.50
N HIS A 214 -13.13 -0.70 10.27
CA HIS A 214 -13.63 -1.78 11.12
C HIS A 214 -12.53 -2.64 11.74
N SER A 215 -12.81 -2.98 13.00
CA SER A 215 -11.97 -3.66 13.97
C SER A 215 -12.41 -5.12 14.08
N PRO A 216 -11.56 -6.14 13.91
CA PRO A 216 -11.87 -7.47 14.40
C PRO A 216 -11.94 -7.48 15.93
N ARG A 217 -13.10 -7.90 16.47
CA ARG A 217 -13.19 -8.41 17.85
C ARG A 217 -12.31 -9.65 17.97
N ARG A 218 -11.49 -9.71 19.02
CA ARG A 218 -10.91 -10.98 19.49
C ARG A 218 -12.04 -11.89 19.97
N ARG A 219 -12.08 -13.13 19.49
CA ARG A 219 -12.87 -14.21 20.10
C ARG A 219 -11.99 -14.88 21.15
N SER A 220 -12.03 -14.43 22.40
CA SER A 220 -11.49 -15.19 23.53
C SER A 220 -12.24 -14.85 24.82
N ASN A 221 -12.97 -15.83 25.36
CA ASN A 221 -13.75 -15.77 26.61
C ASN A 221 -12.84 -15.76 27.86
N LYS A 222 -12.20 -14.64 28.20
CA LYS A 222 -11.74 -14.37 29.58
C LYS A 222 -11.85 -12.87 29.90
N PRO A 223 -12.45 -12.48 31.05
CA PRO A 223 -12.51 -11.09 31.45
C PRO A 223 -11.17 -10.70 32.07
N ALA A 224 -10.35 -9.95 31.34
CA ALA A 224 -9.24 -9.22 31.94
C ALA A 224 -9.65 -7.76 32.01
N GLN A 225 -10.00 -7.32 33.22
CA GLN A 225 -10.10 -5.92 33.61
C GLN A 225 -8.74 -5.28 33.37
N TYR A 226 -8.61 -4.48 32.31
CA TYR A 226 -7.64 -3.39 32.26
C TYR A 226 -8.24 -2.26 31.45
N THR A 227 -8.54 -1.19 32.17
CA THR A 227 -9.19 0.03 31.73
C THR A 227 -8.28 0.86 30.83
N ASP A 228 -8.83 1.28 29.69
CA ASP A 228 -8.61 2.56 29.00
C ASP A 228 -7.17 3.10 28.81
N ARG A 229 -6.70 3.14 27.55
CA ARG A 229 -6.38 4.36 26.77
C ARG A 229 -5.51 4.05 25.52
N LEU A 230 -5.81 4.78 24.43
CA LEU A 230 -5.11 4.93 23.12
C LEU A 230 -5.75 4.24 21.88
N ARG A 231 -6.21 5.05 20.92
CA ARG A 231 -6.59 4.71 19.53
C ARG A 231 -6.05 5.82 18.60
N PRO A 232 -5.47 5.55 17.42
CA PRO A 232 -6.04 4.75 16.33
C PRO A 232 -5.64 3.27 16.42
N SER A 233 -6.64 2.41 16.52
CA SER A 233 -6.45 0.96 16.50
C SER A 233 -6.34 0.49 15.05
N ILE A 234 -5.11 0.44 14.53
CA ILE A 234 -4.76 -0.46 13.43
C ILE A 234 -4.89 -1.87 13.98
N ILE A 235 -5.95 -2.58 13.60
CA ILE A 235 -6.06 -3.98 13.97
C ILE A 235 -5.54 -4.82 12.82
N VAL A 236 -4.39 -5.42 13.06
CA VAL A 236 -3.82 -6.45 12.22
C VAL A 236 -4.43 -7.76 12.68
N ASP A 237 -5.25 -8.37 11.83
CA ASP A 237 -5.76 -9.71 12.12
C ASP A 237 -4.62 -10.75 12.04
N GLU A 238 -4.86 -11.96 12.50
CA GLU A 238 -3.93 -13.09 12.43
C GLU A 238 -3.53 -13.48 10.98
N ARG A 239 -4.14 -12.84 9.97
CA ARG A 239 -3.86 -12.97 8.53
C ARG A 239 -3.05 -11.79 7.98
N GLY A 240 -2.80 -10.75 8.77
CA GLY A 240 -2.02 -9.56 8.43
C GLY A 240 -2.79 -8.47 7.69
N ILE A 241 -4.05 -8.67 7.32
CA ILE A 241 -4.73 -7.80 6.35
C ILE A 241 -5.33 -6.58 7.04
N VAL A 242 -5.08 -5.38 6.51
CA VAL A 242 -5.76 -4.13 6.90
C VAL A 242 -6.50 -3.60 5.66
N SER A 243 -7.75 -4.02 5.47
CA SER A 243 -8.64 -3.47 4.46
C SER A 243 -9.82 -2.72 5.10
N ALA A 244 -10.15 -1.57 4.53
CA ALA A 244 -11.31 -0.75 4.88
C ALA A 244 -12.21 -0.63 3.64
N HIS A 245 -13.53 -0.63 3.82
CA HIS A 245 -14.51 -0.54 2.72
C HIS A 245 -15.54 0.56 3.00
N SER A 246 -15.89 1.31 1.95
CA SER A 246 -17.05 2.21 1.90
C SER A 246 -18.19 1.54 1.12
N ARG A 247 -19.43 1.89 1.45
CA ARG A 247 -20.64 1.46 0.72
C ARG A 247 -20.83 2.13 -0.65
N THR A 248 -20.05 3.18 -0.97
CA THR A 248 -20.35 4.08 -2.10
C THR A 248 -19.37 4.00 -3.28
N GLY A 249 -18.38 3.09 -3.28
CA GLY A 249 -17.53 2.87 -4.47
C GLY A 249 -16.66 4.06 -4.86
N ARG A 250 -16.07 4.80 -3.90
CA ARG A 250 -15.10 5.88 -4.15
C ARG A 250 -13.72 5.55 -3.56
N LEU A 251 -12.69 6.32 -3.97
CA LEU A 251 -11.25 6.12 -3.70
C LEU A 251 -10.93 5.39 -2.37
N GLN A 252 -10.39 4.16 -2.46
CA GLN A 252 -10.08 3.31 -1.31
C GLN A 252 -8.58 3.25 -1.04
N PHE A 253 -8.21 3.14 0.24
CA PHE A 253 -6.83 2.91 0.66
C PHE A 253 -6.74 1.53 1.34
N VAL A 254 -5.95 0.63 0.78
CA VAL A 254 -5.80 -0.75 1.27
C VAL A 254 -4.36 -0.99 1.68
N VAL A 255 -4.17 -1.59 2.86
CA VAL A 255 -2.84 -1.95 3.34
C VAL A 255 -2.70 -3.47 3.38
N GLY A 256 -1.89 -4.00 2.47
CA GLY A 256 -1.67 -5.44 2.33
C GLY A 256 -0.42 -5.91 3.06
N CYS A 257 -0.51 -6.88 3.96
CA CYS A 257 0.65 -7.39 4.70
C CYS A 257 1.18 -8.70 4.12
N TYR A 258 2.49 -8.75 3.90
CA TYR A 258 3.20 -9.96 3.49
C TYR A 258 4.04 -10.59 4.62
N SER A 259 4.13 -11.92 4.66
CA SER A 259 5.08 -12.68 5.49
C SER A 259 5.66 -13.86 4.73
N ARG A 260 6.99 -13.99 4.73
CA ARG A 260 7.81 -14.96 3.97
C ARG A 260 7.57 -16.45 4.26
N GLN A 261 6.65 -16.80 5.17
CA GLN A 261 6.53 -18.15 5.73
C GLN A 261 5.50 -19.08 5.06
N ASN A 262 4.94 -18.79 3.88
CA ASN A 262 4.12 -19.74 3.10
C ASN A 262 3.75 -19.16 1.71
N GLU A 263 3.95 -19.92 0.64
CA GLU A 263 3.66 -19.54 -0.77
C GLU A 263 2.18 -19.19 -1.02
N ASP A 264 1.25 -19.80 -0.28
CA ASP A 264 -0.20 -19.51 -0.30
C ASP A 264 -0.60 -18.07 0.10
N ARG A 265 0.34 -17.22 0.56
CA ARG A 265 0.05 -15.88 1.11
C ARG A 265 0.16 -14.75 0.10
N GLU A 266 0.86 -14.93 -1.02
CA GLU A 266 1.01 -13.90 -2.06
C GLU A 266 -0.35 -13.46 -2.61
N TRP A 267 -1.22 -14.44 -2.85
CA TRP A 267 -2.60 -14.22 -3.31
C TRP A 267 -3.52 -13.55 -2.29
N ARG A 268 -3.20 -13.58 -0.99
CA ARG A 268 -4.05 -12.98 0.05
C ARG A 268 -4.00 -11.45 0.05
N VAL A 269 -2.86 -10.88 -0.37
CA VAL A 269 -2.71 -9.43 -0.56
C VAL A 269 -3.61 -8.96 -1.70
N LEU A 270 -3.62 -9.69 -2.82
CA LEU A 270 -4.48 -9.42 -3.97
C LEU A 270 -5.97 -9.61 -3.62
N ARG A 271 -6.31 -10.61 -2.80
CA ARG A 271 -7.68 -10.79 -2.28
C ARG A 271 -8.20 -9.59 -1.51
N ALA A 272 -7.36 -8.97 -0.65
CA ALA A 272 -7.75 -7.81 0.14
C ALA A 272 -8.07 -6.58 -0.72
N CYS A 273 -7.53 -6.53 -1.93
CA CYS A 273 -7.84 -5.49 -2.90
C CYS A 273 -9.24 -5.64 -3.51
N TRP A 274 -9.91 -6.79 -3.37
CA TRP A 274 -11.07 -7.09 -4.19
C TRP A 274 -12.35 -7.58 -3.48
N ASN A 275 -12.26 -8.45 -2.45
CA ASN A 275 -13.47 -9.05 -1.86
C ASN A 275 -13.88 -8.46 -0.48
N PRO A 276 -15.17 -8.12 -0.26
CA PRO A 276 -15.72 -7.81 1.06
C PRO A 276 -15.91 -9.07 1.92
N PRO A 277 -15.68 -9.04 3.25
CA PRO A 277 -16.16 -10.10 4.15
C PRO A 277 -17.67 -9.95 4.41
N GLU A 278 -18.44 -11.02 4.25
CA GLU A 278 -19.91 -11.09 4.38
C GLU A 278 -20.51 -10.80 5.79
N ALA A 279 -19.76 -10.23 6.74
CA ALA A 279 -20.22 -10.07 8.12
C ALA A 279 -20.26 -8.59 8.55
N MET A 280 -21.28 -7.83 8.15
CA MET A 280 -21.60 -6.54 8.80
C MET A 280 -23.03 -6.02 8.51
N ARG A 281 -23.97 -6.40 9.38
CA ARG A 281 -25.14 -5.58 9.75
C ARG A 281 -25.06 -5.33 11.26
N ALA A 282 -25.41 -4.10 11.66
CA ALA A 282 -25.73 -3.63 13.02
C ALA A 282 -24.68 -2.81 13.81
N ASN A 283 -25.02 -1.51 13.88
CA ASN A 283 -25.19 -0.67 15.07
C ASN A 283 -24.09 0.32 15.53
N ARG A 284 -24.62 1.49 15.94
CA ARG A 284 -24.01 2.81 16.15
C ARG A 284 -23.49 2.98 17.59
N GLY A 285 -22.51 3.88 17.79
CA GLY A 285 -22.21 4.48 19.09
C GLY A 285 -20.73 4.80 19.32
N THR A 286 -20.39 6.09 19.42
CA THR A 286 -19.04 6.64 19.60
C THR A 286 -18.90 7.36 20.95
N ARG A 287 -17.69 7.33 21.54
CA ARG A 287 -17.10 8.46 22.30
C ARG A 287 -15.58 8.29 22.48
N SER A 288 -14.88 9.43 22.49
CA SER A 288 -13.47 9.68 22.15
C SER A 288 -12.51 9.73 23.35
N TRP A 289 -11.18 9.59 23.10
CA TRP A 289 -10.14 10.05 24.04
C TRP A 289 -8.90 10.65 23.38
N ARG A 290 -8.40 11.73 24.01
CA ARG A 290 -7.17 12.51 23.79
C ARG A 290 -6.01 12.00 24.67
N ASN A 291 -4.79 12.36 24.27
CA ASN A 291 -3.57 12.66 25.05
C ASN A 291 -2.43 11.62 25.20
N SER A 292 -1.26 11.98 24.65
CA SER A 292 0.07 12.06 25.30
C SER A 292 1.08 12.81 24.39
N CYS A 293 1.74 13.91 24.85
CA CYS A 293 2.81 14.78 24.25
C CYS A 293 2.70 16.31 24.51
N GLY A 294 2.95 16.85 25.73
CA GLY A 294 3.17 18.31 25.98
C GLY A 294 2.05 19.32 25.59
N ASN A 295 1.97 20.48 26.25
CA ASN A 295 0.85 21.44 26.13
C ASN A 295 0.91 22.28 24.83
N GLY A 296 0.42 21.71 23.72
CA GLY A 296 0.12 22.40 22.45
C GLY A 296 -0.83 21.55 21.59
N PRO A 297 -1.39 22.05 20.47
CA PRO A 297 -2.23 21.23 19.59
C PRO A 297 -1.40 20.07 18.99
N ARG A 298 -1.50 18.88 19.59
CA ARG A 298 -0.72 17.67 19.23
C ARG A 298 -1.22 17.07 17.92
N LYS A 299 -0.37 17.03 16.90
CA LYS A 299 -0.63 16.30 15.63
C LYS A 299 -0.56 14.78 15.84
N SER A 300 -1.38 14.01 15.13
CA SER A 300 -1.30 12.53 15.13
C SER A 300 -0.06 12.05 14.36
N TRP A 301 0.45 10.85 14.66
CA TRP A 301 1.54 10.23 13.89
C TRP A 301 1.23 10.12 12.39
N SER A 302 -0.03 9.86 12.05
CA SER A 302 -0.53 9.82 10.67
C SER A 302 -0.43 11.20 9.99
N ALA A 303 -0.74 12.29 10.70
CA ALA A 303 -0.59 13.64 10.18
C ALA A 303 0.89 14.05 10.06
N ILE A 304 1.72 13.67 11.04
CA ILE A 304 3.17 13.96 11.02
C ILE A 304 3.81 13.28 9.82
N ILE A 305 3.54 11.99 9.58
CA ILE A 305 4.16 11.28 8.45
C ILE A 305 3.74 11.88 7.10
N PHE A 306 2.47 12.29 6.96
CA PHE A 306 1.94 12.86 5.72
C PHE A 306 2.44 14.28 5.45
N GLU A 307 2.62 15.10 6.49
CA GLU A 307 3.17 16.45 6.31
C GLU A 307 4.67 16.44 6.04
N HIS A 308 5.37 15.40 6.50
CA HIS A 308 6.81 15.26 6.28
C HIS A 308 7.15 14.79 4.85
N PHE A 309 6.21 14.17 4.12
CA PHE A 309 6.40 13.56 2.80
C PHE A 309 5.21 13.82 1.84
#